data_AF-A0A1I7T2W3-F1
#
_entry.id   AF-A0A1I7T2W3-F1
#
_cell.length_a   1.000
_cell.length_b   1.000
_cell.length_c   1.000
_cell.angle_alpha   90.00
_cell.angle_beta   90.00
_cell.angle_gamma   90.00
#
_symmetry.space_group_name_H-M   'P 1'
#
loop_
_entity.id
_entity.type
_entity.pdbx_description
1 polymer ?
#
loop_
_entity_poly.entity_id
_entity_poly.type
_entity_poly.pdbx_seq_one_letter_code
_entity_poly.pdbx_strand_id
1 'polypeptide(L)'
;MSGVFGVIVAGRTPIEVVPVSNTEFTCEIVNADAINHVVVFLTGAEPFPDGIGGSVYIRWPTQDGGNWHYLGFICNQKPSAIFKVAQRLIIRIS
;
A
#
# COMPACT_ATOMS: atom_id res chain seq x y z
N MET A 1 -11.25 -12.92 5.22
CA MET A 1 -11.13 -12.67 3.77
C MET A 1 -9.67 -12.56 3.42
N SER A 2 -9.06 -13.59 2.85
CA SER A 2 -7.68 -13.54 2.34
C SER A 2 -7.71 -13.45 0.81
N GLY A 3 -6.79 -12.68 0.22
CA GLY A 3 -6.60 -12.65 -1.24
C GLY A 3 -7.46 -11.66 -2.03
N VAL A 4 -8.15 -10.71 -1.39
CA VAL A 4 -8.91 -9.63 -2.09
C VAL A 4 -7.98 -8.54 -2.63
N PHE A 5 -6.87 -8.30 -1.91
CA PHE A 5 -5.89 -7.27 -2.22
C PHE A 5 -4.53 -7.90 -2.50
N GLY A 6 -3.83 -7.35 -3.50
CA GLY A 6 -2.44 -7.65 -3.78
C GLY A 6 -1.59 -6.38 -3.73
N VAL A 7 -0.35 -6.53 -3.28
CA VAL A 7 0.65 -5.47 -3.29
C VAL A 7 1.85 -5.92 -4.10
N ILE A 8 2.27 -5.12 -5.07
CA ILE A 8 3.50 -5.32 -5.84
C ILE A 8 4.47 -4.20 -5.50
N VAL A 9 5.65 -4.60 -5.05
CA VAL A 9 6.79 -3.71 -4.93
C VAL A 9 7.60 -3.81 -6.21
N ALA A 10 8.01 -2.67 -6.79
CA ALA A 10 8.82 -2.69 -8.00
C ALA A 10 10.08 -3.55 -7.82
N GLY A 11 10.24 -4.55 -8.70
CA GLY A 11 11.38 -5.48 -8.68
C GLY A 11 11.23 -6.67 -7.71
N ARG A 12 10.04 -6.94 -7.16
CA ARG A 12 9.78 -8.07 -6.26
C ARG A 12 8.54 -8.86 -6.63
N THR A 13 8.44 -10.06 -6.07
CA THR A 13 7.26 -10.92 -6.16
C THR A 13 6.04 -10.23 -5.50
N PRO A 14 4.82 -10.42 -6.03
CA PRO A 14 3.60 -9.96 -5.39
C PRO A 14 3.48 -10.46 -3.96
N ILE A 15 3.05 -9.58 -3.07
CA ILE A 15 2.81 -9.86 -1.65
C ILE A 15 1.29 -9.92 -1.45
N GLU A 16 0.82 -11.00 -0.85
CA GLU A 16 -0.57 -11.09 -0.42
C GLU A 16 -0.80 -10.26 0.83
N VAL A 17 -1.91 -9.53 0.86
CA VAL A 17 -2.30 -8.72 2.02
C VAL A 17 -3.10 -9.59 2.99
N VAL A 18 -2.72 -9.54 4.26
CA VAL A 18 -3.34 -10.32 5.33
C VAL A 18 -4.43 -9.47 6.01
N PRO A 19 -5.64 -10.00 6.24
CA PRO A 19 -6.66 -9.30 7.01
C PRO A 19 -6.25 -9.19 8.49
N VAL A 20 -6.32 -7.98 9.04
CA VAL A 20 -6.12 -7.74 10.48
C VAL A 20 -7.46 -7.56 11.19
N SER A 21 -8.44 -6.99 10.49
CA SER A 21 -9.82 -6.88 10.95
C SER A 21 -10.78 -7.11 9.79
N ASN A 22 -12.09 -6.92 10.00
CA ASN A 22 -13.08 -7.06 8.94
C ASN A 22 -12.93 -5.99 7.83
N THR A 23 -12.28 -4.88 8.13
CA THR A 23 -12.15 -3.72 7.23
C THR A 23 -10.70 -3.29 7.01
N GLU A 24 -9.75 -3.86 7.74
CA GLU A 24 -8.34 -3.48 7.68
C GLU A 24 -7.48 -4.66 7.26
N PHE A 25 -6.53 -4.35 6.39
CA PHE A 25 -5.63 -5.31 5.78
C PHE A 25 -4.21 -4.75 5.87
N THR A 26 -3.24 -5.60 6.20
CA THR A 26 -1.85 -5.19 6.32
C THR A 26 -0.94 -6.16 5.59
N CYS A 27 0.20 -5.64 5.12
CA CYS A 27 1.27 -6.45 4.59
C CYS A 27 2.59 -5.88 5.10
N GLU A 28 3.55 -6.77 5.36
CA GLU A 28 4.90 -6.37 5.71
C GLU A 28 5.77 -6.33 4.46
N ILE A 29 6.51 -5.24 4.31
CA ILE A 29 7.43 -5.07 3.22
C ILE A 29 8.84 -5.03 3.78
N VAL A 30 9.58 -6.13 3.61
CA VAL A 30 10.99 -6.25 4.02
C VAL A 30 11.85 -5.27 3.23
N ASN A 31 12.94 -4.72 3.78
CA ASN A 31 13.85 -3.82 3.05
C ASN A 31 13.12 -2.63 2.39
N ALA A 32 12.33 -1.89 3.17
CA ALA A 32 11.52 -0.77 2.68
C ALA A 32 12.37 0.39 2.12
N ASP A 33 13.61 0.55 2.60
CA ASP A 33 14.53 1.63 2.20
C ASP A 33 14.88 1.66 0.71
N ALA A 34 14.83 0.50 0.05
CA ALA A 34 15.16 0.37 -1.38
C ALA A 34 13.96 0.58 -2.32
N ILE A 35 12.79 0.92 -1.78
CA ILE A 35 11.54 0.91 -2.56
C ILE A 35 11.24 2.27 -3.15
N ASN A 36 11.00 2.27 -4.46
CA ASN A 36 10.63 3.49 -5.19
C ASN A 36 9.13 3.57 -5.47
N HIS A 37 8.52 2.47 -5.88
CA HIS A 37 7.12 2.40 -6.28
C HIS A 37 6.46 1.16 -5.67
N VAL A 38 5.24 1.37 -5.17
CA VAL A 38 4.35 0.34 -4.65
C VAL A 38 3.07 0.39 -5.46
N VAL A 39 2.62 -0.76 -5.93
CA VAL A 39 1.36 -0.91 -6.64
C VAL A 39 0.42 -1.68 -5.71
N VAL A 40 -0.77 -1.14 -5.50
CA VAL A 40 -1.84 -1.81 -4.77
C VAL A 40 -2.98 -2.05 -5.73
N PHE A 41 -3.52 -3.27 -5.73
CA PHE A 41 -4.58 -3.66 -6.64
C PHE A 41 -5.56 -4.65 -6.01
N LEU A 42 -6.77 -4.65 -6.53
CA LEU A 42 -7.78 -5.67 -6.30
C LEU A 42 -7.48 -6.88 -7.18
N THR A 43 -7.47 -8.07 -6.59
CA THR A 43 -7.29 -9.32 -7.33
C THR A 43 -8.50 -9.68 -8.19
N GLY A 44 -9.66 -9.06 -7.93
CA GLY A 44 -10.93 -9.37 -8.57
C GLY A 44 -11.64 -10.59 -7.98
N ALA A 45 -11.12 -11.17 -6.89
CA ALA A 45 -11.80 -12.26 -6.17
C ALA A 45 -13.13 -11.80 -5.55
N GLU A 46 -13.16 -10.57 -5.03
CA GLU A 46 -14.35 -9.95 -4.44
C GLU A 46 -14.33 -8.43 -4.70
N PRO A 47 -15.44 -7.83 -5.17
CA PRO A 47 -15.55 -6.38 -5.32
C PRO A 47 -15.76 -5.71 -3.96
N PHE A 48 -15.44 -4.41 -3.87
CA PHE A 48 -15.86 -3.61 -2.72
C PHE A 48 -17.39 -3.51 -2.64
N PRO A 49 -17.97 -3.39 -1.43
CA PRO A 49 -19.37 -3.04 -1.28
C PRO A 49 -19.71 -1.70 -1.95
N ASP A 50 -20.96 -1.53 -2.38
CA ASP A 50 -21.40 -0.32 -3.06
C ASP A 50 -21.17 0.94 -2.22
N GLY A 51 -20.56 1.94 -2.85
CA GLY A 51 -20.21 3.22 -2.19
C GLY A 51 -19.00 3.16 -1.25
N ILE A 52 -18.31 2.01 -1.15
CA ILE A 52 -17.12 1.83 -0.31
C ILE A 52 -15.86 1.73 -1.20
N GLY A 53 -14.75 2.26 -0.68
CA GLY A 53 -13.42 2.09 -1.24
C GLY A 53 -12.40 1.81 -0.15
N GLY A 54 -11.20 1.40 -0.55
CA GLY A 54 -10.07 1.19 0.33
C GLY A 54 -9.14 2.38 0.34
N SER A 55 -8.84 2.92 1.52
CA SER A 55 -7.76 3.89 1.72
C SER A 55 -6.43 3.16 1.93
N VAL A 56 -5.40 3.61 1.23
CA VAL A 56 -4.07 3.01 1.27
C VAL A 56 -3.16 3.91 2.11
N TYR A 57 -2.57 3.33 3.14
CA TYR A 57 -1.60 3.99 4.00
C TYR A 57 -0.27 3.24 3.97
N ILE A 58 0.83 3.98 4.14
CA ILE A 58 2.16 3.42 4.36
C ILE A 58 2.72 3.93 5.68
N ARG A 59 3.47 3.07 6.36
CA ARG A 59 4.22 3.42 7.56
C ARG A 59 5.66 3.00 7.35
N TRP A 60 6.58 3.91 7.62
CA TRP A 60 8.01 3.63 7.57
C TRP A 60 8.49 3.05 8.90
N PRO A 61 9.44 2.08 8.88
CA PRO A 61 10.07 1.59 10.09
C PRO A 61 11.05 2.66 10.61
N THR A 62 10.55 3.64 11.36
CA THR A 62 11.41 4.60 12.10
C THR A 62 11.54 4.20 13.57
N GLN A 63 12.61 4.66 14.22
CA GLN A 63 12.97 4.30 15.60
C GLN A 63 11.87 4.64 16.62
N ASP A 64 11.07 5.68 16.37
CA ASP A 64 9.92 6.10 17.19
C ASP A 64 8.58 5.48 16.78
N GLY A 65 8.59 4.47 15.91
CA GLY A 65 7.37 3.81 15.46
C GLY A 65 6.53 4.69 14.52
N GLY A 66 7.14 5.13 13.43
CA GLY A 66 6.65 6.03 12.36
C GLY A 66 5.15 6.28 12.18
N ASN A 67 4.82 7.46 11.67
CA ASN A 67 3.44 7.83 11.37
C ASN A 67 2.88 7.10 10.14
N TRP A 68 1.56 6.89 10.13
CA TRP A 68 0.84 6.45 8.94
C TRP A 68 0.69 7.62 7.97
N HIS A 69 1.14 7.41 6.74
CA HIS A 69 1.02 8.36 5.64
C HIS A 69 -0.02 7.88 4.65
N TYR A 70 -1.02 8.72 4.38
CA TYR A 70 -2.01 8.46 3.34
C TYR A 70 -1.37 8.56 1.95
N LEU A 71 -1.49 7.50 1.15
CA LEU A 71 -1.00 7.47 -0.22
C LEU A 71 -2.10 7.74 -1.24
N GLY A 72 -3.32 7.26 -0.97
CA GLY A 72 -4.45 7.41 -1.86
C GLY A 72 -5.51 6.35 -1.60
N PHE A 73 -6.30 6.03 -2.63
CA PHE A 73 -7.42 5.11 -2.50
C PHE A 73 -7.57 4.22 -3.74
N ILE A 74 -8.26 3.10 -3.54
CA ILE A 74 -8.72 2.17 -4.57
C ILE A 74 -10.22 1.91 -4.38
N CYS A 75 -10.93 1.65 -5.46
CA CYS A 75 -12.37 1.35 -5.45
C CYS A 75 -12.74 0.49 -6.67
N ASN A 76 -13.99 0.07 -6.80
CA ASN A 76 -14.42 -0.74 -7.94
C ASN A 76 -14.20 -0.04 -9.30
N GLN A 77 -14.33 1.29 -9.38
CA GLN A 77 -14.03 2.05 -10.61
C GLN A 77 -12.53 2.23 -10.86
N LYS A 78 -11.72 2.17 -9.79
CA LYS A 78 -10.26 2.30 -9.83
C LYS A 78 -9.64 1.14 -9.04
N PRO A 79 -9.62 -0.07 -9.63
CA PRO A 79 -9.25 -1.29 -8.92
C PRO A 79 -7.75 -1.38 -8.64
N SER A 80 -6.92 -0.50 -9.21
CA SER A 80 -5.49 -0.45 -8.96
C SER A 80 -4.96 0.99 -8.92
N ALA A 81 -3.88 1.18 -8.16
CA ALA A 81 -3.17 2.43 -8.04
C ALA A 81 -1.67 2.20 -7.83
N ILE A 82 -0.86 3.08 -8.39
CA ILE A 82 0.60 3.08 -8.24
C ILE A 82 0.97 4.28 -7.37
N PHE A 83 1.76 4.04 -6.34
CA PHE A 83 2.21 5.04 -5.39
C PHE A 83 3.73 5.13 -5.41
N LYS A 84 4.25 6.36 -5.55
CA LYS A 84 5.68 6.63 -5.42
C LYS A 84 6.01 6.85 -3.95
N VAL A 85 6.87 6.00 -3.41
CA VAL A 85 7.29 6.00 -2.00
C VAL A 85 8.76 6.37 -1.85
N ALA A 86 9.50 6.53 -2.95
CA ALA A 86 10.89 7.00 -2.95
C ALA A 86 11.03 8.29 -2.12
N GLN A 87 11.79 8.22 -1.03
CA GLN A 87 12.17 9.40 -0.27
C GLN A 87 13.02 10.30 -1.18
N ARG A 88 12.44 11.42 -1.62
CA ARG A 88 13.24 12.47 -2.27
C ARG A 88 14.10 13.09 -1.18
N LEU A 89 15.39 12.75 -1.16
CA LEU A 89 16.40 13.55 -0.47
C LEU A 89 16.39 14.94 -1.13
N ILE A 90 15.65 15.88 -0.54
CA ILE A 90 15.67 17.29 -0.95
C ILE A 90 16.84 17.93 -0.20
N ILE A 91 17.99 18.05 -0.86
CA ILE A 91 19.06 18.91 -0.36
C ILE A 91 18.61 20.35 -0.61
N ARG A 92 18.17 21.05 0.44
CA ARG A 92 17.96 22.49 0.39
C ARG A 92 19.27 23.17 0.78
N ILE A 93 19.97 23.72 -0.21
CA ILE A 93 21.10 24.62 0.04
C ILE A 93 20.52 26.04 0.16
N SER A 94 20.73 26.68 1.30
CA SER A 94 20.47 28.11 1.53
C SER A 94 21.78 28.87 1.55
#